data_AF-A0A023BDA5-F1
#
_entry.id   AF-A0A023BDA5-F1
#
_cell.length_a   1.000
_cell.length_b   1.000
_cell.length_c   1.000
_cell.angle_alpha   90.00
_cell.angle_beta   90.00
_cell.angle_gamma   90.00
#
_symmetry.space_group_name_H-M   'P 1'
#
loop_
_entity.id
_entity.type
_entity.pdbx_description
1 polymer ?
#
loop_
_entity_poly.entity_id
_entity_poly.type
_entity_poly.pdbx_seq_one_letter_code
_entity_poly.pdbx_strand_id
1 'polypeptide(L)'
;MKANTSSEAGRAAVQVILLSILDSGAGSRLEPAGSCQLAPSGRLEIAENSVDYRVREAEDFVADVIKTFAKKEQLYRVRRPDRCLKALSNRVLSAARLSGREPTMETAQLRGSCRWRWARLAEVFYNGLDRNRMLQLLERCKALLGRPVGMTNEWYLAKVLQTFGDSRVIFKWLEKTAHACADEDIKSQALLFDNNVARNFVGLPATTEHGRQVISTISQAVNWLLKTRIGDGNFRKILRSQDYYWSRVDDFSISLAVHLRNFWGPERFNRITHLATSLIPIRGSITTSDTCFFACFLNAVQLSCPYVFRCFCSRSGLPYVYRTGTVYHRAESEGNDFFGQLPNPQAQTAEAQIAVAHIAEAQTAEAQTAEA
;
A
#
# COMPACT_ATOMS: atom_id res chain seq x y z
N MET A 1 -32.75 45.90 -8.46
CA MET A 1 -32.48 45.38 -7.09
C MET A 1 -33.04 43.96 -6.98
N LYS A 2 -32.19 42.93 -7.02
CA LYS A 2 -32.55 41.55 -6.69
C LYS A 2 -31.46 41.02 -5.76
N ALA A 3 -31.86 40.66 -4.54
CA ALA A 3 -30.98 40.25 -3.46
C ALA A 3 -30.60 38.76 -3.62
N ASN A 4 -29.30 38.49 -3.49
CA ASN A 4 -28.71 37.16 -3.43
C ASN A 4 -28.63 36.71 -1.95
N THR A 5 -29.52 35.82 -1.55
CA THR A 5 -29.46 35.12 -0.24
C THR A 5 -29.62 33.62 -0.49
N SER A 6 -28.54 32.94 -0.88
CA SER A 6 -28.56 31.49 -1.12
C SER A 6 -27.20 30.80 -0.91
N SER A 7 -26.25 31.42 -0.19
CA SER A 7 -24.88 30.89 -0.09
C SER A 7 -24.44 30.42 1.30
N GLU A 8 -25.23 30.63 2.36
CA GLU A 8 -24.81 30.27 3.73
C GLU A 8 -25.42 28.97 4.26
N ALA A 9 -26.61 28.58 3.80
CA ALA A 9 -27.25 27.32 4.22
C ALA A 9 -26.49 26.06 3.71
N GLY A 10 -25.77 26.16 2.60
CA GLY A 10 -24.97 25.05 2.05
C GLY A 10 -23.65 24.77 2.78
N ARG A 11 -23.13 25.73 3.57
CA ARG A 11 -21.87 25.56 4.30
C ARG A 11 -22.07 24.94 5.70
N ALA A 12 -23.23 25.14 6.31
CA ALA A 12 -23.56 24.52 7.60
C ALA A 12 -23.83 23.00 7.46
N ALA A 13 -24.42 22.54 6.36
CA ALA A 13 -24.74 21.12 6.15
C ALA A 13 -23.49 20.23 5.95
N VAL A 14 -22.41 20.76 5.36
CA VAL A 14 -21.15 20.02 5.16
C VAL A 14 -20.35 19.88 6.46
N GLN A 15 -20.54 20.80 7.41
CA GLN A 15 -19.87 20.77 8.71
C GLN A 15 -20.53 19.80 9.70
N VAL A 16 -21.84 19.56 9.56
CA VAL A 16 -22.57 18.57 10.38
C VAL A 16 -22.26 17.13 9.94
N ILE A 17 -22.10 16.86 8.63
CA ILE A 17 -21.78 15.51 8.12
C ILE A 17 -20.35 15.08 8.50
N LEU A 18 -19.41 16.03 8.64
CA LEU A 18 -18.03 15.74 9.05
C LEU A 18 -17.89 15.46 10.56
N LEU A 19 -18.85 15.89 11.38
CA LEU A 19 -18.88 15.57 12.82
C LEU A 19 -19.56 14.23 13.11
N SER A 20 -20.52 13.78 12.29
CA SER A 20 -21.18 12.47 12.47
C SER A 20 -20.27 11.26 12.20
N ILE A 21 -19.16 11.44 11.46
CA ILE A 21 -18.20 10.36 11.17
C ILE A 21 -17.17 10.18 12.31
N LEU A 22 -17.04 11.16 13.21
CA LEU A 22 -16.13 11.09 14.36
C LEU A 22 -16.80 10.63 15.66
N ASP A 23 -18.12 10.45 15.67
CA ASP A 23 -18.90 10.24 16.90
C ASP A 23 -19.59 8.87 17.01
N SER A 24 -19.16 7.87 16.22
CA SER A 24 -19.66 6.49 16.35
C SER A 24 -18.92 5.66 17.43
N GLY A 25 -18.13 6.31 18.29
CA GLY A 25 -17.57 5.72 19.50
C GLY A 25 -18.52 5.90 20.68
N ALA A 26 -19.71 5.30 20.63
CA ALA A 26 -20.65 5.29 21.74
C ALA A 26 -20.05 4.48 22.91
N GLY A 27 -19.36 5.18 23.80
CA GLY A 27 -18.94 4.70 25.10
C GLY A 27 -20.13 4.68 26.04
N SER A 28 -20.51 3.48 26.48
CA SER A 28 -21.40 3.28 27.62
C SER A 28 -20.77 3.92 28.86
N ARG A 29 -21.45 4.94 29.39
CA ARG A 29 -21.18 5.50 30.72
C ARG A 29 -21.38 4.40 31.76
N LEU A 30 -20.29 3.97 32.39
CA LEU A 30 -20.30 3.30 33.68
C LEU A 30 -19.76 4.27 34.74
N GLU A 31 -20.51 4.37 35.82
CA GLU A 31 -20.26 5.14 37.04
C GLU A 31 -18.90 4.79 37.68
N PRO A 32 -18.32 5.72 38.49
CA PRO A 32 -16.98 5.55 39.05
C PRO A 32 -17.02 4.72 40.33
N ALA A 33 -16.46 3.52 40.29
CA ALA A 33 -16.14 2.76 41.51
C ALA A 33 -14.70 2.23 41.43
N GLY A 34 -13.89 2.60 42.43
CA GLY A 34 -12.65 1.90 42.75
C GLY A 34 -11.39 2.46 42.09
N SER A 35 -10.63 3.25 42.85
CA SER A 35 -9.25 3.59 42.56
C SER A 35 -8.37 2.33 42.63
N CYS A 36 -8.23 1.61 41.51
CA CYS A 36 -7.16 0.64 41.33
C CYS A 36 -5.90 1.39 40.88
N GLN A 37 -4.87 1.39 41.73
CA GLN A 37 -3.53 1.83 41.38
C GLN A 37 -3.03 1.00 40.19
N LEU A 38 -2.97 1.63 39.01
CA LEU A 38 -2.31 1.07 37.84
C LEU A 38 -0.83 0.92 38.15
N ALA A 39 -0.37 -0.33 38.18
CA ALA A 39 1.06 -0.63 38.20
C ALA A 39 1.74 0.07 37.00
N PRO A 40 2.97 0.60 37.17
CA PRO A 40 3.69 1.23 36.09
C PRO A 40 3.87 0.23 34.95
N SER A 41 3.28 0.55 33.79
CA SER A 41 3.47 -0.19 32.56
C SER A 41 4.95 -0.13 32.21
N GLY A 42 5.69 -1.17 32.60
CA GLY A 42 7.10 -1.37 32.27
C GLY A 42 7.25 -1.29 30.77
N ARG A 43 7.70 -0.13 30.29
CA ARG A 43 8.12 0.08 28.91
C ARG A 43 9.36 -0.79 28.77
N LEU A 44 9.17 -2.00 28.23
CA LEU A 44 10.27 -2.86 27.80
C LEU A 44 11.17 -1.97 26.93
N GLU A 45 12.37 -1.67 27.44
CA GLU A 45 13.47 -1.15 26.64
C GLU A 45 13.84 -2.26 25.65
N ILE A 46 13.07 -2.33 24.57
CA ILE A 46 13.38 -3.15 23.42
C ILE A 46 14.69 -2.59 22.89
N ALA A 47 15.78 -3.34 23.06
CA ALA A 47 17.10 -2.98 22.57
C ALA A 47 16.99 -2.45 21.13
N GLU A 48 17.22 -1.14 20.99
CA GLU A 48 16.81 -0.33 19.83
C GLU A 48 17.56 -0.67 18.53
N ASN A 49 18.44 -1.68 18.54
CA ASN A 49 19.45 -1.90 17.50
C ASN A 49 19.38 -3.23 16.75
N SER A 50 18.48 -4.16 17.09
CA SER A 50 18.23 -5.32 16.23
C SER A 50 16.98 -5.06 15.39
N VAL A 51 17.16 -4.34 14.27
CA VAL A 51 16.10 -4.28 13.26
C VAL A 51 15.89 -5.72 12.77
N ASP A 52 14.72 -6.28 13.07
CA ASP A 52 14.32 -7.63 12.67
C ASP A 52 14.60 -7.82 11.17
N TYR A 53 15.51 -8.74 10.82
CA TYR A 53 15.96 -8.95 9.44
C TYR A 53 14.79 -9.31 8.52
N ARG A 54 13.73 -9.93 9.06
CA ARG A 54 12.52 -10.29 8.30
C ARG A 54 11.71 -9.07 7.92
N VAL A 55 11.73 -8.03 8.75
CA VAL A 55 11.11 -6.73 8.41
C VAL A 55 11.87 -6.08 7.27
N ARG A 56 13.21 -6.10 7.32
CA ARG A 56 14.04 -5.59 6.20
C ARG A 56 13.81 -6.39 4.92
N GLU A 57 13.75 -7.71 5.00
CA GLU A 57 13.47 -8.56 3.83
C GLU A 57 12.13 -8.21 3.17
N ALA A 58 11.10 -7.92 3.97
CA ALA A 58 9.81 -7.47 3.48
C ALA A 58 9.84 -6.07 2.85
N GLU A 59 10.58 -5.13 3.45
CA GLU A 59 10.85 -3.79 2.90
C GLU A 59 11.61 -3.87 1.56
N ASP A 60 12.64 -4.70 1.50
CA ASP A 60 13.48 -4.93 0.31
C ASP A 60 12.68 -5.60 -0.81
N PHE A 61 11.82 -6.57 -0.49
CA PHE A 61 10.93 -7.18 -1.47
C PHE A 61 10.01 -6.17 -2.15
N VAL A 62 9.38 -5.26 -1.40
CA VAL A 62 8.52 -4.22 -2.02
C VAL A 62 9.35 -3.28 -2.90
N ALA A 63 10.55 -2.91 -2.44
CA ALA A 63 11.47 -2.09 -3.24
C ALA A 63 11.90 -2.80 -4.53
N ASP A 64 12.20 -4.09 -4.48
CA ASP A 64 12.50 -4.91 -5.66
C ASP A 64 11.32 -4.94 -6.63
N VAL A 65 10.10 -5.17 -6.13
CA VAL A 65 8.90 -5.16 -6.98
C VAL A 65 8.75 -3.82 -7.68
N ILE A 66 8.90 -2.70 -6.98
CA ILE A 66 8.88 -1.35 -7.59
C ILE A 66 9.93 -1.25 -8.71
N LYS A 67 11.16 -1.71 -8.47
CA LYS A 67 12.24 -1.70 -9.47
C LYS A 67 11.94 -2.60 -10.68
N THR A 68 11.31 -3.77 -10.51
CA THR A 68 11.00 -4.67 -11.64
C THR A 68 10.01 -4.08 -12.64
N PHE A 69 9.15 -3.16 -12.21
CA PHE A 69 8.23 -2.44 -13.09
C PHE A 69 8.84 -1.16 -13.66
N ALA A 70 10.13 -0.91 -13.43
CA ALA A 70 10.79 0.28 -13.92
C ALA A 70 11.01 0.26 -15.43
N LYS A 71 10.26 1.09 -16.16
CA LYS A 71 10.61 1.42 -17.55
C LYS A 71 11.86 2.30 -17.59
N LYS A 72 12.60 2.23 -18.70
CA LYS A 72 13.76 3.10 -18.96
C LYS A 72 13.41 4.55 -18.63
N GLU A 73 14.32 5.17 -17.89
CA GLU A 73 14.11 6.43 -17.19
C GLU A 73 13.65 7.53 -18.15
N GLN A 74 12.39 7.95 -17.99
CA GLN A 74 11.88 9.14 -18.65
C GLN A 74 12.28 10.34 -17.80
N LEU A 75 13.37 11.01 -18.17
CA LEU A 75 13.84 12.21 -17.49
C LEU A 75 12.82 13.35 -17.67
N TYR A 76 12.05 13.64 -16.62
CA TYR A 76 11.19 14.83 -16.59
C TYR A 76 12.06 16.06 -16.37
N ARG A 77 12.09 16.96 -17.36
CA ARG A 77 12.68 18.29 -17.19
C ARG A 77 11.64 19.27 -16.66
N VAL A 78 11.82 19.75 -15.43
CA VAL A 78 11.01 20.84 -14.87
C VAL A 78 11.41 22.15 -15.57
N ARG A 79 10.44 22.86 -16.18
CA ARG A 79 10.73 24.18 -16.76
C ARG A 79 10.78 25.21 -15.63
N ARG A 80 11.85 26.01 -15.60
CA ARG A 80 12.06 27.07 -14.59
C ARG A 80 12.11 26.51 -13.15
N PRO A 81 13.12 25.67 -12.83
CA PRO A 81 13.23 25.01 -11.52
C PRO A 81 13.22 26.01 -10.35
N ASP A 82 13.79 27.20 -10.51
CA ASP A 82 13.82 28.23 -9.46
C ASP A 82 12.43 28.71 -9.04
N ARG A 83 11.58 29.01 -10.04
CA ARG A 83 10.21 29.46 -9.79
C ARG A 83 9.39 28.31 -9.19
N CYS A 84 9.67 27.10 -9.66
CA CYS A 84 9.03 25.88 -9.17
C CYS A 84 9.31 25.69 -7.67
N LEU A 85 10.59 25.67 -7.30
CA LEU A 85 11.02 25.46 -5.92
C LEU A 85 10.58 26.60 -4.98
N LYS A 86 10.63 27.85 -5.44
CA LYS A 86 10.14 29.01 -4.65
C LYS A 86 8.64 28.89 -4.36
N ALA A 87 7.83 28.51 -5.37
CA ALA A 87 6.40 28.32 -5.18
C ALA A 87 6.09 27.15 -4.25
N LEU A 88 6.78 26.02 -4.41
CA LEU A 88 6.65 24.85 -3.53
C LEU A 88 7.01 25.22 -2.08
N SER A 89 8.16 25.86 -1.88
CA SER A 89 8.64 26.32 -0.57
C SER A 89 7.64 27.26 0.10
N ASN A 90 7.19 28.30 -0.61
CA ASN A 90 6.19 29.23 -0.08
C ASN A 90 4.90 28.50 0.31
N ARG A 91 4.45 27.54 -0.49
CA ARG A 91 3.19 26.84 -0.24
C ARG A 91 3.28 25.89 0.95
N VAL A 92 4.31 25.04 0.99
CA VAL A 92 4.51 24.08 2.08
C VAL A 92 4.73 24.83 3.40
N LEU A 93 5.60 25.84 3.41
CA LEU A 93 5.93 26.57 4.62
C LEU A 93 4.80 27.49 5.09
N SER A 94 4.04 28.11 4.18
CA SER A 94 2.86 28.90 4.58
C SER A 94 1.76 28.00 5.13
N ALA A 95 1.48 26.86 4.50
CA ALA A 95 0.48 25.92 4.97
C ALA A 95 0.85 25.34 6.35
N ALA A 96 2.11 24.99 6.57
CA ALA A 96 2.61 24.51 7.85
C ALA A 96 2.56 25.57 8.97
N ARG A 97 2.68 26.87 8.63
CA ARG A 97 2.55 27.97 9.59
C ARG A 97 1.10 28.32 9.90
N LEU A 98 0.25 28.36 8.88
CA LEU A 98 -1.15 28.75 8.98
C LEU A 98 -2.00 27.70 9.69
N SER A 99 -1.57 26.44 9.72
CA SER A 99 -2.33 25.37 10.32
C SER A 99 -2.60 25.56 11.82
N GLY A 100 -1.85 26.43 12.53
CA GLY A 100 -2.19 27.07 13.82
C GLY A 100 -2.37 26.16 15.04
N ARG A 101 -3.06 25.02 14.86
CA ARG A 101 -2.87 23.79 15.59
C ARG A 101 -1.50 23.25 15.20
N GLU A 102 -0.69 22.83 16.17
CA GLU A 102 0.48 22.00 15.89
C GLU A 102 0.04 20.85 14.98
N PRO A 103 0.33 20.88 13.68
CA PRO A 103 0.15 19.73 12.83
C PRO A 103 1.39 18.92 13.14
N THR A 104 1.39 18.24 14.28
CA THR A 104 2.41 17.25 14.53
C THR A 104 2.38 16.31 13.33
N MET A 105 3.54 15.92 12.80
CA MET A 105 3.58 14.89 11.76
C MET A 105 2.76 13.68 12.18
N GLU A 106 2.52 13.46 13.47
CA GLU A 106 1.54 12.54 14.02
C GLU A 106 0.25 12.51 13.19
N THR A 107 -0.38 13.65 12.85
CA THR A 107 -1.59 13.67 12.01
C THR A 107 -1.38 13.27 10.54
N ALA A 108 -0.18 13.44 10.00
CA ALA A 108 0.22 12.95 8.67
C ALA A 108 0.73 11.48 8.70
N GLN A 109 1.30 11.06 9.82
CA GLN A 109 1.66 9.70 10.21
C GLN A 109 0.40 8.88 10.45
N LEU A 110 -0.71 9.49 10.88
CA LEU A 110 -2.02 8.84 11.04
C LEU A 110 -2.47 8.14 9.76
N ARG A 111 -2.01 8.58 8.57
CA ARG A 111 -2.40 7.94 7.31
C ARG A 111 -1.56 6.74 6.93
N GLY A 112 -0.45 6.44 7.61
CA GLY A 112 0.40 5.23 7.43
C GLY A 112 0.75 4.83 5.98
N SER A 113 0.51 5.73 5.04
CA SER A 113 0.48 5.49 3.60
C SER A 113 0.62 6.79 2.83
N CYS A 114 1.03 6.66 1.58
CA CYS A 114 1.16 7.71 0.59
C CYS A 114 0.42 7.30 -0.68
N ARG A 115 -0.35 8.23 -1.27
CA ARG A 115 -0.93 8.01 -2.61
C ARG A 115 0.17 8.06 -3.66
N TRP A 116 0.08 7.18 -4.65
CA TRP A 116 1.00 7.03 -5.77
C TRP A 116 1.40 8.37 -6.39
N ARG A 117 0.41 9.20 -6.70
CA ARG A 117 0.62 10.53 -7.28
C ARG A 117 1.60 11.40 -6.48
N TRP A 118 1.58 11.36 -5.16
CA TRP A 118 2.44 12.22 -4.34
C TRP A 118 3.86 11.69 -4.28
N ALA A 119 4.02 10.37 -4.23
CA ALA A 119 5.31 9.70 -4.37
C ALA A 119 5.92 9.98 -5.75
N ARG A 120 5.12 9.95 -6.82
CA ARG A 120 5.55 10.30 -8.18
C ARG A 120 5.97 11.76 -8.29
N LEU A 121 5.20 12.69 -7.72
CA LEU A 121 5.56 14.11 -7.72
C LEU A 121 6.81 14.42 -6.91
N ALA A 122 7.01 13.73 -5.79
CA ALA A 122 8.21 13.90 -4.98
C ALA A 122 9.46 13.58 -5.78
N GLU A 123 9.46 12.46 -6.51
CA GLU A 123 10.57 12.10 -7.41
C GLU A 123 10.79 13.16 -8.50
N VAL A 124 9.74 13.61 -9.18
CA VAL A 124 9.85 14.64 -10.23
C VAL A 124 10.48 15.92 -9.68
N PHE A 125 10.10 16.35 -8.47
CA PHE A 125 10.71 17.53 -7.85
C PHE A 125 12.11 17.27 -7.33
N TYR A 126 12.37 16.10 -6.77
CA TYR A 126 13.66 15.79 -6.19
C TYR A 126 14.75 15.64 -7.25
N ASN A 127 14.41 15.02 -8.39
CA ASN A 127 15.32 14.84 -9.53
C ASN A 127 15.38 16.07 -10.46
N GLY A 128 14.28 16.82 -10.56
CA GLY A 128 14.15 17.94 -11.49
C GLY A 128 14.54 19.31 -10.94
N LEU A 129 14.76 19.45 -9.63
CA LEU A 129 15.10 20.72 -8.97
C LEU A 129 16.52 20.69 -8.40
N ASP A 130 17.04 21.87 -8.05
CA ASP A 130 18.34 21.99 -7.40
C ASP A 130 18.37 21.21 -6.07
N ARG A 131 19.26 20.21 -6.00
CA ARG A 131 19.35 19.27 -4.87
C ARG A 131 19.64 19.98 -3.56
N ASN A 132 20.56 20.95 -3.54
CA ASN A 132 20.97 21.64 -2.33
C ASN A 132 19.80 22.44 -1.74
N ARG A 133 19.09 23.19 -2.58
CA ARG A 133 17.91 23.95 -2.13
C ARG A 133 16.73 23.06 -1.77
N MET A 134 16.58 21.90 -2.41
CA MET A 134 15.60 20.89 -2.00
C MET A 134 15.91 20.36 -0.60
N LEU A 135 17.16 20.00 -0.31
CA LEU A 135 17.58 19.55 1.03
C LEU A 135 17.36 20.63 2.09
N GLN A 136 17.68 21.89 1.79
CA GLN A 136 17.38 23.01 2.68
C GLN A 136 15.88 23.15 2.95
N LEU A 137 15.03 22.97 1.93
CA LEU A 137 13.58 22.97 2.11
C LEU A 137 13.14 21.81 3.01
N LEU A 138 13.66 20.60 2.80
CA LEU A 138 13.31 19.43 3.61
C LEU A 138 13.75 19.59 5.07
N GLU A 139 14.93 20.15 5.35
CA GLU A 139 15.36 20.43 6.73
C GLU A 139 14.45 21.48 7.40
N ARG A 140 14.03 22.52 6.67
CA ARG A 140 13.04 23.47 7.19
C ARG A 140 11.69 22.81 7.46
N CYS A 141 11.25 21.90 6.59
CA CYS A 141 10.03 21.13 6.82
C CYS A 141 10.18 20.20 8.03
N LYS A 142 11.34 19.53 8.19
CA LYS A 142 11.65 18.65 9.32
C LYS A 142 11.65 19.39 10.64
N ALA A 143 12.18 20.61 10.69
CA ALA A 143 12.11 21.45 11.89
C ALA A 143 10.67 21.80 12.29
N LEU A 144 9.74 21.91 11.32
CA LEU A 144 8.34 22.27 11.56
C LEU A 144 7.44 21.07 11.82
N LEU A 145 7.68 19.96 11.14
CA LEU A 145 6.77 18.81 11.09
C LEU A 145 7.34 17.60 11.83
N GLY A 146 8.65 17.51 11.97
CA GLY A 146 9.36 16.27 12.32
C GLY A 146 9.56 15.38 11.10
N ARG A 147 10.53 14.46 11.17
CA ARG A 147 10.76 13.41 10.17
C ARG A 147 11.00 12.08 10.88
N PRO A 148 10.23 11.02 10.56
CA PRO A 148 10.48 9.70 11.12
C PRO A 148 11.89 9.19 10.80
N VAL A 149 12.51 8.52 11.78
CA VAL A 149 13.85 7.96 11.64
C VAL A 149 13.87 6.93 10.52
N GLY A 150 14.89 6.99 9.66
CA GLY A 150 15.11 6.07 8.55
C GLY A 150 14.28 6.34 7.29
N MET A 151 13.34 7.29 7.29
CA MET A 151 12.58 7.66 6.09
C MET A 151 13.48 8.36 5.06
N THR A 152 13.39 8.03 3.77
CA THR A 152 14.17 8.70 2.70
C THR A 152 13.72 10.14 2.45
N ASN A 153 14.55 10.94 1.76
CA ASN A 153 14.23 12.35 1.49
C ASN A 153 13.03 12.48 0.54
N GLU A 154 12.99 11.60 -0.46
CA GLU A 154 11.99 11.49 -1.50
C GLU A 154 10.65 11.06 -0.90
N TRP A 155 10.65 10.06 -0.01
CA TRP A 155 9.43 9.65 0.68
C TRP A 155 8.94 10.73 1.63
N TYR A 156 9.85 11.36 2.38
CA TYR A 156 9.51 12.48 3.26
C TYR A 156 8.87 13.64 2.48
N LEU A 157 9.43 14.00 1.33
CA LEU A 157 8.85 14.98 0.42
C LEU A 157 7.45 14.56 -0.04
N ALA A 158 7.25 13.29 -0.41
CA ALA A 158 5.94 12.78 -0.80
C ALA A 158 4.88 12.95 0.31
N LYS A 159 5.26 12.68 1.56
CA LYS A 159 4.40 12.88 2.74
C LYS A 159 4.08 14.35 2.97
N VAL A 160 5.06 15.23 2.83
CA VAL A 160 4.86 16.68 2.92
C VAL A 160 3.89 17.17 1.84
N LEU A 161 4.10 16.73 0.59
CA LEU A 161 3.21 17.05 -0.53
C LEU A 161 1.79 16.51 -0.30
N GLN A 162 1.64 15.28 0.20
CA GLN A 162 0.32 14.72 0.50
C GLN A 162 -0.42 15.51 1.59
N THR A 163 0.32 16.04 2.56
CA THR A 163 -0.24 16.72 3.74
C THR A 163 -0.68 18.13 3.41
N PHE A 164 0.13 18.88 2.67
CA PHE A 164 -0.11 20.31 2.40
C PHE A 164 -0.52 20.60 0.95
N GLY A 165 -0.49 19.59 0.09
CA GLY A 165 -0.81 19.71 -1.31
C GLY A 165 -2.30 19.63 -1.58
N ASP A 166 -2.91 20.76 -1.92
CA ASP A 166 -4.16 20.72 -2.67
C ASP A 166 -3.85 20.12 -4.05
N SER A 167 -4.35 18.91 -4.27
CA SER A 167 -4.21 18.20 -5.53
C SER A 167 -4.54 19.09 -6.73
N ARG A 168 -5.71 19.75 -6.76
CA ARG A 168 -6.16 20.54 -7.91
C ARG A 168 -5.19 21.68 -8.21
N VAL A 169 -4.66 22.33 -7.17
CA VAL A 169 -3.77 23.46 -7.38
C VAL A 169 -2.36 23.02 -7.76
N ILE A 170 -1.84 21.93 -7.17
CA ILE A 170 -0.55 21.37 -7.57
C ILE A 170 -0.61 20.88 -9.02
N PHE A 171 -1.69 20.22 -9.43
CA PHE A 171 -1.89 19.80 -10.83
C PHE A 171 -1.92 20.98 -11.80
N LYS A 172 -2.81 21.96 -11.57
CA LYS A 172 -2.87 23.17 -12.42
C LYS A 172 -1.55 23.91 -12.49
N TRP A 173 -0.78 23.86 -11.41
CA TRP A 173 0.54 24.46 -11.37
C TRP A 173 1.56 23.64 -12.15
N LEU A 174 1.57 22.32 -11.99
CA LEU A 174 2.39 21.40 -12.79
C LEU A 174 2.09 21.54 -14.27
N GLU A 175 0.83 21.55 -14.71
CA GLU A 175 0.46 21.81 -16.12
C GLU A 175 1.14 23.06 -16.69
N LYS A 176 1.33 24.09 -15.87
CA LYS A 176 1.95 25.36 -16.28
C LYS A 176 3.47 25.36 -16.20
N THR A 177 4.07 24.59 -15.29
CA THR A 177 5.52 24.64 -15.00
C THR A 177 6.28 23.43 -15.49
N ALA A 178 5.63 22.29 -15.66
CA ALA A 178 6.19 21.04 -16.11
C ALA A 178 5.23 20.42 -17.13
N HIS A 179 5.72 20.12 -18.34
CA HIS A 179 4.98 19.29 -19.30
C HIS A 179 4.74 17.84 -18.81
N ALA A 180 4.98 17.58 -17.53
CA ALA A 180 4.77 16.32 -16.83
C ALA A 180 3.28 15.97 -16.63
N CYS A 181 2.35 16.90 -16.88
CA CYS A 181 0.96 16.70 -16.45
C CYS A 181 0.09 15.79 -17.33
N ALA A 182 0.65 15.22 -18.40
CA ALA A 182 -0.03 14.20 -19.21
C ALA A 182 0.18 12.77 -18.67
N ASP A 183 0.96 12.59 -17.61
CA ASP A 183 1.25 11.26 -17.07
C ASP A 183 0.07 10.74 -16.22
N GLU A 184 -0.52 9.63 -16.66
CA GLU A 184 -1.59 8.92 -15.96
C GLU A 184 -1.18 8.49 -14.54
N ASP A 185 0.12 8.34 -14.28
CA ASP A 185 0.67 8.01 -12.97
C ASP A 185 0.27 9.05 -11.91
N ILE A 186 0.20 10.32 -12.30
CA ILE A 186 -0.13 11.40 -11.36
C ILE A 186 -1.63 11.40 -11.03
N LYS A 187 -2.48 10.78 -11.84
CA LYS A 187 -3.92 10.63 -11.52
C LYS A 187 -4.18 9.44 -10.58
N SER A 188 -3.25 8.49 -10.51
CA SER A 188 -3.42 7.26 -9.75
C SER A 188 -3.73 7.50 -8.26
N GLN A 189 -4.74 6.79 -7.78
CA GLN A 189 -5.13 6.75 -6.37
C GLN A 189 -4.57 5.52 -5.64
N ALA A 190 -3.70 4.74 -6.29
CA ALA A 190 -3.00 3.61 -5.67
C ALA A 190 -2.30 4.06 -4.38
N LEU A 191 -2.23 3.16 -3.40
CA LEU A 191 -1.61 3.42 -2.11
C LEU A 191 -0.32 2.62 -1.94
N LEU A 192 0.62 3.23 -1.25
CA LEU A 192 1.87 2.65 -0.83
C LEU A 192 2.02 2.90 0.68
N PHE A 193 2.53 1.93 1.44
CA PHE A 193 2.50 1.97 2.90
C PHE A 193 3.85 2.37 3.49
N ASP A 194 3.81 3.19 4.55
CA ASP A 194 5.03 3.76 5.14
C ASP A 194 5.93 2.66 5.72
N ASN A 195 5.34 1.63 6.33
CA ASN A 195 6.08 0.56 7.00
C ASN A 195 6.84 -0.40 6.07
N ASN A 196 6.61 -0.34 4.75
CA ASN A 196 7.36 -1.17 3.80
C ASN A 196 8.04 -0.38 2.68
N VAL A 197 7.70 0.89 2.48
CA VAL A 197 8.31 1.73 1.44
C VAL A 197 9.24 2.80 2.00
N ALA A 198 8.98 3.36 3.18
CA ALA A 198 9.59 4.62 3.60
C ALA A 198 11.12 4.63 3.67
N ARG A 199 11.75 3.49 3.99
CA ARG A 199 13.21 3.37 4.17
C ARG A 199 13.97 3.13 2.87
N ASN A 200 13.33 2.46 1.93
CA ASN A 200 13.95 2.01 0.68
C ASN A 200 13.43 2.76 -0.55
N PHE A 201 12.61 3.80 -0.35
CA PHE A 201 12.02 4.54 -1.45
C PHE A 201 13.04 5.41 -2.17
N VAL A 202 13.25 5.09 -3.44
CA VAL A 202 14.16 5.79 -4.36
C VAL A 202 13.43 6.48 -5.51
N GLY A 203 12.09 6.56 -5.46
CA GLY A 203 11.24 7.04 -6.55
C GLY A 203 10.25 5.96 -7.03
N LEU A 204 9.32 6.36 -7.90
CA LEU A 204 8.39 5.47 -8.57
C LEU A 204 8.64 5.50 -10.06
N PRO A 205 9.01 4.39 -10.71
CA PRO A 205 9.22 4.45 -12.13
C PRO A 205 7.94 4.79 -12.90
N ALA A 206 8.11 5.20 -14.15
CA ALA A 206 7.00 5.25 -15.10
C ALA A 206 6.43 3.83 -15.28
N THR A 207 5.17 3.64 -14.93
CA THR A 207 4.53 2.31 -14.89
C THR A 207 3.28 2.27 -15.76
N THR A 208 2.78 1.08 -16.05
CA THR A 208 1.41 0.91 -16.57
C THR A 208 0.43 0.90 -15.41
N GLU A 209 -0.87 1.10 -15.69
CA GLU A 209 -1.91 1.00 -14.65
C GLU A 209 -1.91 -0.37 -13.96
N HIS A 210 -1.75 -1.45 -14.74
CA HIS A 210 -1.57 -2.78 -14.20
C HIS A 210 -0.36 -2.88 -13.26
N GLY A 211 0.81 -2.36 -13.67
CA GLY A 211 2.01 -2.35 -12.82
C GLY A 211 1.80 -1.59 -11.49
N ARG A 212 1.11 -0.45 -11.51
CA ARG A 212 0.75 0.31 -10.30
C ARG A 212 -0.14 -0.49 -9.37
N GLN A 213 -1.13 -1.16 -9.93
CA GLN A 213 -2.06 -1.98 -9.15
C GLN A 213 -1.33 -3.18 -8.52
N VAL A 214 -0.44 -3.86 -9.26
CA VAL A 214 0.41 -4.93 -8.71
C VAL A 214 1.26 -4.41 -7.54
N ILE A 215 2.00 -3.32 -7.73
CA ILE A 215 2.83 -2.73 -6.66
C ILE A 215 1.98 -2.35 -5.44
N SER A 216 0.85 -1.68 -5.66
CA SER A 216 -0.02 -1.20 -4.58
C SER A 216 -0.64 -2.34 -3.78
N THR A 217 -1.10 -3.38 -4.46
CA THR A 217 -1.70 -4.56 -3.80
C THR A 217 -0.67 -5.38 -3.04
N ILE A 218 0.54 -5.52 -3.59
CA ILE A 218 1.68 -6.14 -2.88
C ILE A 218 2.08 -5.32 -1.65
N SER A 219 2.24 -4.00 -1.79
CA SER A 219 2.54 -3.11 -0.66
C SER A 219 1.44 -3.18 0.41
N GLN A 220 0.17 -3.30 0.02
CA GLN A 220 -0.92 -3.48 0.98
C GLN A 220 -0.82 -4.80 1.76
N ALA A 221 -0.56 -5.91 1.07
CA ALA A 221 -0.42 -7.24 1.66
C ALA A 221 0.77 -7.30 2.62
N VAL A 222 1.93 -6.81 2.20
CA VAL A 222 3.13 -6.73 3.06
C VAL A 222 2.87 -5.85 4.28
N ASN A 223 2.16 -4.73 4.13
CA ASN A 223 1.77 -3.90 5.28
C ASN A 223 0.88 -4.67 6.28
N TRP A 224 -0.02 -5.54 5.82
CA TRP A 224 -0.80 -6.39 6.72
C TRP A 224 0.06 -7.44 7.43
N LEU A 225 1.03 -8.05 6.74
CA LEU A 225 1.98 -8.99 7.35
C LEU A 225 2.79 -8.31 8.46
N LEU A 226 3.33 -7.12 8.17
CA LEU A 226 4.09 -6.34 9.15
C LEU A 226 3.23 -5.89 10.34
N LYS A 227 2.00 -5.43 10.11
CA LYS A 227 1.04 -5.10 11.19
C LYS A 227 0.69 -6.31 12.04
N THR A 228 0.56 -7.48 11.41
CA THR A 228 0.31 -8.75 12.10
C THR A 228 1.50 -9.12 12.96
N ARG A 229 2.72 -9.09 12.41
CA ARG A 229 3.99 -9.35 13.11
C ARG A 229 4.10 -8.56 14.41
N ILE A 230 3.85 -7.25 14.36
CA ILE A 230 3.98 -6.37 15.53
C ILE A 230 2.72 -6.32 16.41
N GLY A 231 1.66 -7.03 16.03
CA GLY A 231 0.39 -7.03 16.77
C GLY A 231 -0.27 -5.65 16.84
N ASP A 232 -0.27 -4.91 15.73
CA ASP A 232 -0.86 -3.57 15.60
C ASP A 232 -2.39 -3.64 15.50
N GLY A 233 -3.07 -2.94 16.42
CA GLY A 233 -4.54 -2.84 16.45
C GLY A 233 -5.26 -4.19 16.33
N ASN A 234 -6.20 -4.27 15.37
CA ASN A 234 -6.99 -5.48 15.12
C ASN A 234 -6.17 -6.65 14.56
N PHE A 235 -4.99 -6.41 13.97
CA PHE A 235 -4.13 -7.50 13.46
C PHE A 235 -3.57 -8.37 14.60
N ARG A 236 -3.54 -7.86 15.83
CA ARG A 236 -3.21 -8.65 17.02
C ARG A 236 -4.13 -9.85 17.21
N LYS A 237 -5.39 -9.77 16.77
CA LYS A 237 -6.36 -10.88 16.86
C LYS A 237 -5.89 -12.09 16.06
N ILE A 238 -5.27 -11.86 14.90
CA ILE A 238 -4.73 -12.93 14.04
C ILE A 238 -3.68 -13.76 14.80
N LEU A 239 -2.78 -13.09 15.54
CA LEU A 239 -1.77 -13.79 16.35
C LEU A 239 -2.34 -14.50 17.58
N ARG A 240 -3.45 -14.00 18.16
CA ARG A 240 -4.04 -14.57 19.39
C ARG A 240 -4.91 -15.80 19.13
N SER A 241 -5.50 -15.91 17.94
CA SER A 241 -6.45 -16.96 17.59
C SER A 241 -5.89 -17.84 16.48
N GLN A 242 -4.66 -18.33 16.66
CA GLN A 242 -3.95 -19.09 15.63
C GLN A 242 -4.74 -20.32 15.18
N ASP A 243 -5.20 -21.15 16.12
CA ASP A 243 -5.94 -22.38 15.79
C ASP A 243 -7.22 -22.10 14.99
N TYR A 244 -7.84 -20.94 15.21
CA TYR A 244 -9.07 -20.55 14.50
C TYR A 244 -8.80 -20.09 13.06
N TYR A 245 -7.81 -19.21 12.87
CA TYR A 245 -7.56 -18.59 11.57
C TYR A 245 -6.77 -19.47 10.59
N TRP A 246 -5.92 -20.37 11.10
CA TRP A 246 -5.03 -21.17 10.26
C TRP A 246 -5.59 -22.55 9.91
N SER A 247 -6.65 -22.99 10.59
CA SER A 247 -7.30 -24.28 10.30
C SER A 247 -8.47 -24.17 9.32
N ARG A 248 -8.94 -22.96 9.00
CA ARG A 248 -10.15 -22.73 8.21
C ARG A 248 -9.95 -21.64 7.16
N VAL A 249 -10.46 -21.90 5.96
CA VAL A 249 -10.47 -20.96 4.85
C VAL A 249 -11.85 -20.96 4.19
N ASP A 250 -12.31 -19.79 3.74
CA ASP A 250 -13.57 -19.67 3.00
C ASP A 250 -13.37 -19.65 1.48
N ASP A 251 -14.44 -19.94 0.73
CA ASP A 251 -14.46 -19.90 -0.75
C ASP A 251 -13.95 -18.57 -1.31
N PHE A 252 -14.26 -17.47 -0.61
CA PHE A 252 -13.86 -16.14 -1.04
C PHE A 252 -12.34 -15.97 -0.96
N SER A 253 -11.73 -16.35 0.15
CA SER A 253 -10.28 -16.24 0.37
C SER A 253 -9.51 -17.19 -0.53
N ILE A 254 -10.04 -18.38 -0.82
CA ILE A 254 -9.48 -19.30 -1.84
C ILE A 254 -9.47 -18.59 -3.20
N SER A 255 -10.63 -18.10 -3.64
CA SER A 255 -10.77 -17.42 -4.93
C SER A 255 -9.88 -16.18 -5.03
N LEU A 256 -9.78 -15.42 -3.93
CA LEU A 256 -8.92 -14.24 -3.85
C LEU A 256 -7.44 -14.62 -3.94
N ALA A 257 -6.99 -15.68 -3.25
CA ALA A 257 -5.61 -16.13 -3.32
C ALA A 257 -5.23 -16.55 -4.75
N VAL A 258 -6.10 -17.31 -5.43
CA VAL A 258 -5.92 -17.68 -6.84
C VAL A 258 -5.86 -16.45 -7.74
N HIS A 259 -6.78 -15.50 -7.55
CA HIS A 259 -6.78 -14.26 -8.31
C HIS A 259 -5.47 -13.48 -8.09
N LEU A 260 -5.02 -13.30 -6.85
CA LEU A 260 -3.78 -12.58 -6.54
C LEU A 260 -2.55 -13.30 -7.09
N ARG A 261 -2.52 -14.63 -7.08
CA ARG A 261 -1.46 -15.42 -7.72
C ARG A 261 -1.38 -15.14 -9.21
N ASN A 262 -2.53 -15.16 -9.90
CA ASN A 262 -2.60 -14.87 -11.33
C ASN A 262 -2.28 -13.40 -11.63
N PHE A 263 -2.72 -12.48 -10.78
CA PHE A 263 -2.54 -11.04 -10.95
C PHE A 263 -1.10 -10.58 -10.68
N TRP A 264 -0.45 -11.12 -9.65
CA TRP A 264 0.94 -10.78 -9.29
C TRP A 264 1.98 -11.58 -10.07
N GLY A 265 1.58 -12.73 -10.61
CA GLY A 265 2.49 -13.76 -11.12
C GLY A 265 2.96 -14.71 -10.01
N PRO A 266 3.25 -15.98 -10.36
CA PRO A 266 3.55 -17.03 -9.40
C PRO A 266 4.81 -16.73 -8.58
N GLU A 267 5.88 -16.15 -9.16
CA GLU A 267 7.11 -15.91 -8.39
C GLU A 267 6.89 -14.88 -7.27
N ARG A 268 6.18 -13.78 -7.56
CA ARG A 268 5.90 -12.75 -6.56
C ARG A 268 4.95 -13.26 -5.48
N PHE A 269 3.95 -14.05 -5.86
CA PHE A 269 3.01 -14.68 -4.93
C PHE A 269 3.72 -15.63 -3.97
N ASN A 270 4.61 -16.50 -4.48
CA ASN A 270 5.39 -17.42 -3.66
C ASN A 270 6.31 -16.65 -2.70
N ARG A 271 6.96 -15.58 -3.16
CA ARG A 271 7.82 -14.74 -2.31
C ARG A 271 7.03 -14.05 -1.19
N ILE A 272 5.82 -13.55 -1.46
CA ILE A 272 4.92 -12.99 -0.42
C ILE A 272 4.51 -14.04 0.59
N THR A 273 4.21 -15.26 0.12
CA THR A 273 3.81 -16.34 0.99
C THR A 273 4.96 -16.77 1.90
N HIS A 274 6.17 -16.89 1.36
CA HIS A 274 7.37 -17.14 2.14
C HIS A 274 7.62 -16.03 3.19
N LEU A 275 7.41 -14.76 2.82
CA LEU A 275 7.44 -13.66 3.79
C LEU A 275 6.36 -13.82 4.87
N ALA A 276 5.17 -14.30 4.51
CA ALA A 276 4.09 -14.49 5.46
C ALA A 276 4.41 -15.60 6.48
N THR A 277 4.96 -16.73 6.02
CA THR A 277 5.40 -17.84 6.88
C THR A 277 6.60 -17.43 7.75
N SER A 278 7.50 -16.60 7.25
CA SER A 278 8.64 -16.10 8.02
C SER A 278 8.21 -15.05 9.06
N LEU A 279 7.30 -14.15 8.73
CA LEU A 279 6.88 -13.07 9.63
C LEU A 279 5.89 -13.54 10.71
N ILE A 280 5.02 -14.50 10.39
CA ILE A 280 3.95 -14.90 11.30
C ILE A 280 4.29 -16.24 11.94
N PRO A 281 4.70 -16.27 13.22
CA PRO A 281 5.02 -17.52 13.90
C PRO A 281 3.72 -18.29 14.14
N ILE A 282 3.47 -19.34 13.35
CA ILE A 282 2.38 -20.28 13.61
C ILE A 282 2.87 -21.36 14.57
N ARG A 283 2.09 -21.61 15.62
CA ARG A 283 2.30 -22.74 16.52
C ARG A 283 1.69 -24.00 15.89
N GLY A 284 2.52 -25.03 15.72
CA GLY A 284 2.12 -26.31 15.14
C GLY A 284 2.57 -26.49 13.70
N SER A 285 2.81 -27.75 13.31
CA SER A 285 3.12 -28.14 11.94
C SER A 285 1.83 -28.28 11.15
N ILE A 286 1.28 -27.17 10.67
CA ILE A 286 0.23 -27.23 9.65
C ILE A 286 0.94 -27.52 8.32
N THR A 287 0.80 -28.74 7.80
CA THR A 287 1.31 -29.11 6.47
C THR A 287 0.32 -28.64 5.41
N THR A 288 0.25 -27.33 5.18
CA THR A 288 -0.52 -26.73 4.08
C THR A 288 0.42 -26.24 2.99
N SER A 289 -0.06 -26.18 1.75
CA SER A 289 0.66 -25.49 0.70
C SER A 289 0.76 -23.99 1.00
N ASP A 290 1.73 -23.34 0.36
CA ASP A 290 1.90 -21.90 0.37
C ASP A 290 0.59 -21.16 0.00
N THR A 291 -0.13 -21.63 -1.02
CA THR A 291 -1.34 -20.95 -1.48
C THR A 291 -2.45 -21.00 -0.43
N CYS A 292 -2.62 -22.15 0.24
CA CYS A 292 -3.60 -22.26 1.33
C CYS A 292 -3.18 -21.50 2.57
N PHE A 293 -1.90 -21.49 2.92
CA PHE A 293 -1.40 -20.64 3.98
C PHE A 293 -1.79 -19.18 3.74
N PHE A 294 -1.54 -18.66 2.53
CA PHE A 294 -1.85 -17.28 2.21
C PHE A 294 -3.36 -17.03 2.16
N ALA A 295 -4.17 -17.99 1.70
CA ALA A 295 -5.62 -17.89 1.75
C ALA A 295 -6.17 -17.86 3.18
N CYS A 296 -5.63 -18.68 4.09
CA CYS A 296 -5.92 -18.61 5.53
C CYS A 296 -5.57 -17.23 6.09
N PHE A 297 -4.42 -16.66 5.71
CA PHE A 297 -4.05 -15.31 6.10
C PHE A 297 -5.04 -14.25 5.61
N LEU A 298 -5.47 -14.32 4.34
CA LEU A 298 -6.47 -13.40 3.79
C LEU A 298 -7.82 -13.50 4.52
N ASN A 299 -8.27 -14.73 4.83
CA ASN A 299 -9.46 -14.98 5.65
C ASN A 299 -9.30 -14.35 7.04
N ALA A 300 -8.14 -14.50 7.67
CA ALA A 300 -7.84 -13.91 8.96
C ALA A 300 -7.90 -12.36 8.95
N VAL A 301 -7.39 -11.73 7.89
CA VAL A 301 -7.48 -10.28 7.69
C VAL A 301 -8.92 -9.84 7.45
N GLN A 302 -9.68 -10.58 6.64
CA GLN A 302 -11.10 -10.31 6.40
C GLN A 302 -11.91 -10.31 7.70
N LEU A 303 -11.71 -11.33 8.55
CA LEU A 303 -12.43 -11.48 9.81
C LEU A 303 -11.97 -10.47 10.87
N SER A 304 -10.67 -10.17 10.93
CA SER A 304 -10.13 -9.24 11.93
C SER A 304 -10.33 -7.76 11.55
N CYS A 305 -10.30 -7.46 10.25
CA CYS A 305 -10.23 -6.12 9.69
C CYS A 305 -11.17 -5.93 8.47
N PRO A 306 -12.47 -6.22 8.58
CA PRO A 306 -13.39 -6.31 7.43
C PRO A 306 -13.46 -5.03 6.59
N TYR A 307 -13.43 -3.86 7.23
CA TYR A 307 -13.43 -2.59 6.52
C TYR A 307 -12.17 -2.38 5.65
N VAL A 308 -10.99 -2.73 6.19
CA VAL A 308 -9.71 -2.58 5.48
C VAL A 308 -9.68 -3.54 4.30
N PHE A 309 -10.14 -4.77 4.51
CA PHE A 309 -10.21 -5.79 3.49
C PHE A 309 -11.20 -5.44 2.38
N ARG A 310 -12.40 -4.94 2.72
CA ARG A 310 -13.37 -4.41 1.74
C ARG A 310 -12.78 -3.28 0.90
N CYS A 311 -12.08 -2.33 1.53
CA CYS A 311 -11.41 -1.25 0.82
C CYS A 311 -10.33 -1.76 -0.13
N PHE A 312 -9.61 -2.82 0.26
CA PHE A 312 -8.63 -3.47 -0.61
C PHE A 312 -9.32 -4.07 -1.84
N CYS A 313 -10.34 -4.91 -1.67
CA CYS A 313 -11.06 -5.52 -2.79
C CYS A 313 -11.61 -4.46 -3.76
N SER A 314 -12.26 -3.41 -3.22
CA SER A 314 -12.80 -2.32 -4.04
C SER A 314 -11.74 -1.59 -4.86
N ARG A 315 -10.54 -1.36 -4.31
CA ARG A 315 -9.45 -0.67 -5.02
C ARG A 315 -8.74 -1.56 -6.04
N SER A 316 -8.69 -2.86 -5.78
CA SER A 316 -8.11 -3.85 -6.69
C SER A 316 -9.07 -4.26 -7.81
N GLY A 317 -10.29 -3.69 -7.86
CA GLY A 317 -11.32 -4.07 -8.83
C GLY A 317 -11.94 -5.45 -8.57
N LEU A 318 -11.79 -5.97 -7.35
CA LEU A 318 -12.27 -7.30 -6.97
C LEU A 318 -13.67 -7.20 -6.35
N PRO A 319 -14.63 -8.01 -6.81
CA PRO A 319 -15.97 -8.00 -6.24
C PRO A 319 -15.90 -8.50 -4.80
N TYR A 320 -16.19 -7.62 -3.84
CA TYR A 320 -16.32 -8.01 -2.44
C TYR A 320 -17.75 -8.48 -2.19
N VAL A 321 -17.93 -9.79 -1.99
CA VAL A 321 -19.23 -10.36 -1.64
C VAL A 321 -19.21 -10.67 -0.15
N TYR A 322 -19.86 -9.82 0.65
CA TYR A 322 -20.14 -10.15 2.05
C TYR A 322 -21.19 -11.25 2.09
N ARG A 323 -20.77 -12.51 2.20
CA ARG A 323 -21.71 -13.63 2.31
C ARG A 323 -22.06 -13.88 3.77
N THR A 324 -23.35 -13.82 4.09
CA THR A 324 -23.90 -14.48 5.27
C THR A 324 -24.00 -15.97 4.97
N GLY A 325 -23.46 -16.84 5.82
CA GLY A 325 -23.48 -18.29 5.62
C GLY A 325 -22.32 -18.84 4.79
N THR A 326 -21.13 -18.24 4.91
CA THR A 326 -19.94 -18.71 4.21
C THR A 326 -19.58 -20.15 4.59
N VAL A 327 -19.33 -20.98 3.58
CA VAL A 327 -18.82 -22.34 3.77
C VAL A 327 -17.33 -22.24 4.11
N TYR A 328 -16.94 -22.86 5.22
CA TYR A 328 -15.55 -22.96 5.63
C TYR A 328 -15.03 -24.36 5.32
N HIS A 329 -13.88 -24.40 4.67
CA HIS A 329 -13.11 -25.62 4.41
C HIS A 329 -12.02 -25.75 5.47
N ARG A 330 -11.65 -26.99 5.79
CA ARG A 330 -10.45 -27.23 6.60
C ARG A 330 -9.23 -27.03 5.73
N ALA A 331 -8.23 -26.32 6.22
CA ALA A 331 -6.98 -26.13 5.49
C ALA A 331 -6.30 -27.47 5.16
N GLU A 332 -6.40 -28.46 6.06
CA GLU A 332 -5.91 -29.84 5.87
C GLU A 332 -6.60 -30.61 4.74
N SER A 333 -7.78 -30.17 4.30
CA SER A 333 -8.49 -30.77 3.17
C SER A 333 -8.04 -30.22 1.81
N GLU A 334 -7.03 -29.36 1.81
CA GLU A 334 -6.38 -28.89 0.59
C GLU A 334 -5.81 -30.08 -0.20
N GLY A 335 -6.36 -30.30 -1.40
CA GLY A 335 -5.77 -31.19 -2.40
C GLY A 335 -4.59 -30.53 -3.13
N ASN A 336 -3.90 -31.31 -3.97
CA ASN A 336 -2.73 -30.86 -4.76
C ASN A 336 -3.02 -29.70 -5.73
N ASP A 337 -4.29 -29.40 -5.99
CA ASP A 337 -4.79 -28.40 -6.94
C ASP A 337 -5.38 -27.15 -6.25
N PHE A 338 -5.10 -26.97 -4.96
CA PHE A 338 -5.63 -25.88 -4.14
C PHE A 338 -7.16 -25.74 -4.27
N PHE A 339 -7.87 -26.76 -3.79
CA PHE A 339 -9.34 -26.88 -3.86
C PHE A 339 -9.88 -26.90 -5.30
N GLY A 340 -9.13 -27.48 -6.25
CA GLY A 340 -9.52 -27.54 -7.66
C GLY A 340 -9.44 -26.22 -8.43
N GLN A 341 -8.87 -25.17 -7.85
CA GLN A 341 -8.87 -23.83 -8.43
C GLN A 341 -7.58 -23.47 -9.16
N LEU A 342 -6.48 -24.19 -8.90
CA LEU A 342 -5.24 -23.99 -9.64
C LEU A 342 -5.16 -24.96 -10.82
N PRO A 343 -4.72 -24.50 -12.01
CA PRO A 343 -4.52 -25.39 -13.14
C PRO A 343 -3.54 -26.49 -12.74
N ASN A 344 -3.87 -27.73 -13.06
CA ASN A 344 -2.97 -28.85 -12.81
C ASN A 344 -1.61 -28.53 -13.47
N PRO A 345 -0.49 -28.52 -12.72
CA PRO A 345 0.84 -28.23 -13.27
C PRO A 345 1.19 -29.11 -14.47
N GLN A 346 0.67 -30.34 -14.52
CA GLN A 346 0.84 -31.26 -15.65
C GLN A 346 0.13 -30.74 -16.91
N ALA A 347 -1.06 -30.15 -16.77
CA ALA A 347 -1.79 -29.54 -17.87
C ALA A 347 -1.06 -28.30 -18.40
N GLN A 348 -0.52 -27.46 -17.50
CA GLN A 348 0.25 -26.28 -17.92
C GLN A 348 1.53 -26.65 -18.66
N THR A 349 2.19 -27.73 -18.25
CA THR A 349 3.41 -28.21 -18.92
C THR A 349 3.10 -28.70 -20.34
N ALA A 350 1.97 -29.42 -20.50
CA ALA A 350 1.52 -29.87 -21.81
C ALA A 350 1.17 -28.70 -22.74
N GLU A 351 0.41 -27.71 -22.26
CA GLU A 351 0.07 -26.51 -23.04
C GLU A 351 1.31 -25.70 -23.43
N ALA A 352 2.26 -25.52 -22.51
CA ALA A 352 3.52 -24.83 -22.79
C ALA A 352 4.36 -25.57 -23.85
N GLN A 353 4.42 -26.91 -23.77
CA GLN A 353 5.12 -27.73 -24.76
C GLN A 353 4.47 -27.63 -26.15
N ILE A 354 3.14 -27.63 -26.22
CA ILE A 354 2.39 -27.43 -27.47
C ILE A 354 2.66 -26.04 -28.06
N ALA A 355 2.66 -24.99 -27.24
CA ALA A 355 2.96 -23.63 -27.69
C ALA A 355 4.39 -23.50 -28.23
N VAL A 356 5.38 -24.11 -27.57
CA VAL A 356 6.77 -24.14 -28.03
C VAL A 356 6.90 -24.90 -29.35
N ALA A 357 6.21 -26.04 -29.50
CA ALA A 357 6.20 -26.80 -30.75
C ALA A 357 5.65 -25.98 -31.92
N HIS A 358 4.53 -25.26 -31.73
CA HIS A 358 3.97 -24.40 -32.77
C HIS A 358 4.88 -23.22 -33.16
N ILE A 359 5.60 -22.62 -32.20
CA ILE A 359 6.57 -21.57 -32.50
C ILE A 359 7.73 -22.13 -33.33
N ALA A 360 8.22 -23.32 -33.00
CA ALA A 360 9.29 -23.98 -33.75
C ALA A 360 8.86 -24.34 -35.18
N GLU A 361 7.62 -24.83 -35.36
CA GLU A 361 7.04 -25.11 -36.67
C GLU A 361 6.92 -23.83 -37.52
N ALA A 362 6.42 -22.74 -36.94
CA ALA A 362 6.30 -21.45 -37.63
C ALA A 362 7.67 -20.91 -38.09
N GLN A 363 8.69 -21.00 -37.23
CA GLN A 363 10.07 -20.58 -37.58
C GLN A 363 10.67 -21.45 -38.69
N THR A 364 10.34 -22.75 -38.72
CA THR A 364 10.81 -23.67 -39.76
C THR A 364 10.16 -23.35 -41.11
N ALA A 365 8.86 -23.03 -41.12
CA ALA A 365 8.14 -22.63 -42.32
C ALA A 365 8.64 -21.29 -42.89
N GLU A 366 8.94 -20.30 -42.04
CA GLU A 366 9.54 -19.04 -42.48
C GLU A 366 10.92 -19.25 -43.10
N ALA A 367 11.76 -20.12 -42.52
CA ALA A 367 13.07 -20.43 -43.07
C ALA A 367 12.98 -21.10 -44.46
N GLN A 368 12.06 -22.06 -44.63
CA GLN A 368 11.83 -22.72 -45.92
C GLN A 368 11.30 -21.76 -46.99
N THR A 369 10.49 -20.77 -46.60
CA THR A 369 9.97 -19.76 -47.52
C THR A 369 11.03 -18.74 -47.93
N ALA A 370 12.05 -18.51 -47.09
CA ALA A 370 13.15 -17.60 -47.39
C ALA A 370 14.21 -18.21 -48.33
N GLU A 371 14.28 -19.54 -48.41
CA GLU A 371 15.20 -20.26 -49.30
C GLU A 371 14.60 -20.58 -50.69
N ALA A 372 13.28 -20.48 -50.82
CA ALA A 372 12.54 -20.64 -52.08
C ALA A 372 12.41 -19.30 -52.82
#